data_AF-A0A955GY03-F1
#
_entry.id   AF-A0A955GY03-F1
#
_cell.length_a   1.000
_cell.length_b   1.000
_cell.length_c   1.000
_cell.angle_alpha   90.00
_cell.angle_beta   90.00
_cell.angle_gamma   90.00
#
_symmetry.space_group_name_H-M   'P 1'
#
loop_
_entity.id
_entity.type
_entity.pdbx_description
1 polymer ?
#
loop_
_entity_poly.entity_id
_entity_poly.type
_entity_poly.pdbx_seq_one_letter_code
_entity_poly.pdbx_strand_id
1 'polypeptide(L)' 'MKYSLRIFVSGMPGYFTYEIGNNKEQAIDHLTSVIRDGYRRVDDRKRIVHYMPRIIEKVVLSGPDIETKYPDKIVTT' A
#
# COMPACT_ATOMS: atom_id res chain seq x y z
N MET A 1 -7.86 10.11 14.47
CA MET A 1 -6.73 10.15 13.51
C MET A 1 -6.82 8.91 12.63
N LYS A 2 -6.65 9.04 11.31
CA LYS A 2 -6.84 7.96 10.35
C LYS A 2 -5.49 7.36 9.92
N TYR A 3 -5.47 6.06 9.68
CA TYR A 3 -4.40 5.35 8.99
C TYR A 3 -4.56 5.50 7.48
N SER A 4 -3.43 5.64 6.78
CA SER A 4 -3.34 5.82 5.34
C SER A 4 -2.31 4.87 4.76
N LEU A 5 -2.58 4.36 3.56
CA LEU A 5 -1.67 3.49 2.82
C LEU A 5 -1.27 4.17 1.51
N ARG A 6 0.02 4.12 1.20
CA ARG A 6 0.60 4.62 -0.04
C ARG A 6 1.28 3.48 -0.77
N ILE A 7 0.84 3.16 -1.98
CA ILE A 7 1.35 2.05 -2.77
C ILE A 7 2.03 2.61 -4.02
N PHE A 8 3.28 2.22 -4.25
CA PHE A 8 4.04 2.50 -5.44
C PHE A 8 4.08 1.26 -6.32
N VAL A 9 3.64 1.41 -7.56
CA VAL A 9 3.59 0.33 -8.55
C VAL A 9 4.56 0.66 -9.67
N SER A 10 5.39 -0.29 -10.06
CA SER A 10 6.35 -0.15 -11.14
C SER A 10 5.65 0.24 -12.45
N GLY A 11 6.18 1.24 -13.15
CA GLY A 11 5.59 1.77 -14.38
C GLY A 11 4.39 2.70 -14.18
N MET A 12 3.97 2.98 -12.95
CA MET A 12 2.92 3.97 -12.66
C MET A 12 3.50 5.27 -12.11
N PRO A 13 2.96 6.44 -12.51
CA PRO A 13 3.40 7.71 -11.95
C PRO A 13 2.88 7.88 -10.52
N GLY A 14 3.80 7.97 -9.56
CA GLY A 14 3.52 8.36 -8.18
C GLY A 14 2.97 7.26 -7.28
N TYR A 15 2.36 7.67 -6.16
CA TYR A 15 1.79 6.76 -5.16
C TYR A 15 0.26 6.72 -5.27
N PHE A 16 -0.31 5.53 -5.28
CA PHE A 16 -1.73 5.35 -4.96
C PHE A 16 -1.91 5.52 -3.46
N THR A 17 -2.64 6.55 -3.06
CA THR A 17 -2.82 6.91 -1.64
C THR A 17 -4.29 6.80 -1.29
N TYR A 18 -4.60 6.14 -0.18
CA TYR A 18 -5.96 6.08 0.36
C TYR A 18 -5.98 5.92 1.88
N GLU A 19 -7.08 6.38 2.50
CA GLU A 19 -7.33 6.22 3.93
C GLU A 19 -7.95 4.84 4.19
N ILE A 20 -7.42 4.09 5.15
CA ILE A 20 -7.97 2.78 5.54
C ILE A 20 -9.06 2.96 6.62
N GLY A 21 -8.85 3.89 7.56
CA GLY A 21 -9.78 4.13 8.67
C GLY A 21 -9.05 4.44 9.98
N ASN A 22 -9.73 4.32 11.12
CA ASN A 22 -9.17 4.63 12.44
C ASN A 22 -8.65 3.40 13.20
N ASN A 23 -8.74 2.20 12.62
CA ASN A 23 -8.36 0.95 13.30
C ASN A 23 -6.96 0.49 12.85
N LYS A 24 -6.05 0.35 13.82
CA LYS A 24 -4.68 -0.12 13.64
C LYS A 24 -4.60 -1.53 13.07
N GLU A 25 -5.34 -2.47 13.64
CA GLU A 25 -5.31 -3.88 13.23
C GLU A 25 -5.80 -4.02 11.80
N GLN A 26 -6.90 -3.34 11.46
CA GLN A 26 -7.40 -3.29 10.09
C GLN A 26 -6.36 -2.74 9.11
N ALA A 27 -5.58 -1.74 9.53
CA ALA A 27 -4.55 -1.16 8.69
C ALA A 27 -3.36 -2.10 8.43
N ILE A 28 -2.96 -2.87 9.45
CA ILE A 28 -1.91 -3.89 9.35
C ILE A 28 -2.37 -5.09 8.52
N ASP A 29 -3.60 -5.55 8.72
CA ASP A 29 -4.20 -6.62 7.91
C ASP A 29 -4.26 -6.22 6.44
N HIS A 30 -4.64 -4.98 6.17
CA HIS A 30 -4.71 -4.46 4.82
C HIS A 30 -3.34 -4.36 4.16
N LEU A 31 -2.32 -3.86 4.88
CA LEU A 31 -0.92 -3.87 4.44
C LEU A 31 -0.48 -5.30 4.09
N THR A 32 -0.75 -6.26 4.97
CA THR A 32 -0.38 -7.67 4.79
C THR A 32 -1.06 -8.28 3.55
N SER A 33 -2.34 -7.97 3.34
CA SER A 33 -3.06 -8.43 2.14
C SER A 33 -2.48 -7.81 0.87
N VAL A 34 -2.11 -6.53 0.87
CA VAL A 34 -1.49 -5.88 -0.30
C VAL A 34 -0.14 -6.53 -0.64
N ILE A 35 0.68 -6.84 0.38
CA ILE A 35 1.98 -7.48 0.18
C ILE A 35 1.82 -8.91 -0.34
N ARG A 36 0.87 -9.68 0.21
CA ARG A 36 0.67 -11.10 -0.14
C ARG A 36 -0.07 -11.30 -1.44
N ASP A 37 -1.19 -10.60 -1.61
CA ASP A 37 -2.19 -10.86 -2.65
C ASP A 37 -2.15 -9.82 -3.78
N GLY A 38 -1.46 -8.69 -3.55
CA GLY A 38 -1.37 -7.57 -4.47
C GLY A 38 -2.45 -6.51 -4.22
N TYR A 39 -2.41 -5.44 -5.01
CA TYR A 39 -3.26 -4.27 -4.84
C TYR A 39 -4.36 -4.23 -5.91
N ARG A 40 -5.62 -4.12 -5.48
CA ARG A 40 -6.77 -3.98 -6.39
C ARG A 40 -7.36 -2.59 -6.26
N ARG A 41 -7.69 -1.98 -7.39
CA ARG A 41 -8.41 -0.71 -7.44
C ARG A 41 -9.37 -0.65 -8.61
N VAL A 42 -10.28 0.30 -8.55
CA VAL A 42 -11.07 0.71 -9.71
C VAL A 42 -10.28 1.80 -10.45
N ASP A 43 -10.12 1.66 -11.77
CA ASP A 43 -9.52 2.69 -12.64
C ASP A 43 -10.56 3.76 -13.03
N ASP A 44 -10.11 4.82 -13.71
CA ASP A 44 -10.98 5.93 -14.15
C ASP A 44 -12.04 5.47 -15.18
N ARG A 45 -11.89 4.26 -15.73
CA ARG A 45 -12.83 3.62 -16.65
C ARG A 45 -13.77 2.65 -15.94
N LYS A 46 -13.85 2.70 -14.61
CA LYS A 46 -14.69 1.83 -13.75
C LYS A 46 -14.36 0.33 -13.87
N ARG A 47 -13.12 -0.02 -14.22
CA ARG A 47 -12.68 -1.42 -14.29
C ARG A 47 -11.86 -1.78 -13.07
N ILE A 48 -12.00 -3.01 -12.61
CA ILE A 48 -11.13 -3.56 -11.57
C ILE A 48 -9.78 -3.86 -12.20
N VAL A 49 -8.75 -3.20 -11.69
CA VAL A 49 -7.35 -3.43 -12.03
C VAL A 49 -6.68 -4.09 -10.83
N HIS A 50 -5.97 -5.18 -11.08
CA HIS A 50 -5.19 -5.89 -10.07
C HIS A 50 -3.70 -5.76 -10.39
N TYR A 51 -2.97 -5.13 -9.48
CA TYR A 51 -1.52 -5.09 -9.49
C TYR A 51 -0.96 -6.24 -8.67
N MET A 52 -0.30 -7.17 -9.34
CA MET A 52 0.32 -8.33 -8.69
C MET A 52 1.43 -7.90 -7.71
N PRO A 53 1.71 -8.66 -6.65
CA PRO A 53 2.76 -8.32 -5.68
C PRO A 53 4.11 -7.96 -6.30
N ARG A 54 4.53 -8.70 -7.34
CA ARG A 54 5.82 -8.51 -8.03
C ARG A 54 6.02 -7.13 -8.68
N ILE A 55 4.94 -6.40 -8.96
CA ILE A 55 5.02 -5.05 -9.54
C ILE A 55 4.81 -3.95 -8.50
N ILE A 56 4.52 -4.31 -7.26
CA ILE A 56 4.42 -3.36 -6.15
C ILE A 56 5.83 -3.18 -5.59
N GLU A 57 6.47 -2.06 -5.89
CA GLU A 57 7.85 -1.84 -5.42
C GLU A 57 7.89 -1.24 -4.02
N LYS A 58 6.82 -0.57 -3.58
CA LYS A 58 6.77 0.03 -2.25
C LYS A 58 5.35 0.15 -1.71
N VAL A 59 5.18 -0.04 -0.41
CA VAL A 59 3.96 0.21 0.36
C VAL A 59 4.34 0.97 1.63
N VAL A 60 3.66 2.05 1.96
CA VAL A 60 3.90 2.85 3.17
C VAL A 60 2.61 2.96 3.94
N LEU A 61 2.59 2.46 5.17
CA LEU A 61 1.51 2.64 6.12
C LEU A 61 1.87 3.79 7.06
N SER A 62 0.99 4.79 7.16
CA SER A 62 1.16 5.95 8.03
C SER A 62 -0.10 6.18 8.86
N GLY A 63 0.05 6.40 10.16
CA GLY A 63 -1.05 6.75 11.06
C GLY A 63 -0.56 7.10 12.46
N PRO A 64 -1.47 7.30 13.43
CA PRO A 64 -1.07 7.52 14.81
C PRO A 64 -0.26 6.32 15.30
N ASP A 65 0.96 6.59 15.78
CA ASP A 65 1.90 5.63 16.36
C ASP A 65 2.47 4.58 15.37
N ILE A 66 2.33 4.79 14.05
CA ILE A 66 2.88 3.90 13.02
C ILE A 66 3.38 4.67 11.80
N GLU A 67 4.66 4.48 11.49
CA GLU A 67 5.21 4.69 10.16
C GLU A 67 5.95 3.41 9.75
N THR A 68 5.36 2.62 8.84
CA THR A 68 5.97 1.37 8.35
C THR A 68 6.10 1.42 6.84
N LYS A 69 7.28 1.05 6.32
CA LYS A 69 7.62 1.06 4.89
C LYS A 69 7.99 -0.35 4.45
N TYR A 70 7.41 -0.82 3.35
CA TYR A 70 7.73 -2.08 2.70
C TYR A 70 8.08 -1.83 1.23
N PRO A 71 9.03 -2.56 0.61
CA PRO A 71 10.06 -3.34 1.26
C PRO A 71 10.88 -2.38 2.12
N ASP A 72 11.20 -2.84 3.32
CA ASP A 72 12.10 -2.18 4.25
C ASP A 72 13.53 -2.36 3.72
N LYS A 73 13.82 -1.80 2.53
CA LYS A 73 15.16 -1.76 1.97
C LYS A 73 16.00 -0.87 2.90
N ILE A 74 16.46 -1.44 3.99
CA ILE A 74 17.78 -1.13 4.53
C ILE A 74 18.73 -1.67 3.46
N VAL A 75 19.07 -0.80 2.50
CA VAL A 75 20.32 -0.95 1.78
C VAL A 75 21.39 -0.53 2.78
N THR A 76 22.05 -1.51 3.38
CA THR A 76 23.38 -1.32 3.95
C THR A 76 24.27 -2.39 3.36
N THR A 77 25.08 -1.90 2.41
CA THR A 77 26.41 -2.33 1.94
C THR A 77 26.74 -3.81 1.93
#